data_AF-A0AAV7FSH2-F1
#
_entry.id   AF-A0AAV7FSH2-F1
#
_cell.length_a   1.000
_cell.length_b   1.000
_cell.length_c   1.000
_cell.angle_alpha   90.00
_cell.angle_beta   90.00
_cell.angle_gamma   90.00
#
_symmetry.space_group_name_H-M   'P 1'
#
loop_
_entity.id
_entity.type
_entity.pdbx_description
1 polymer ?
#
loop_
_entity_poly.entity_id
_entity_poly.type
_entity_poly.pdbx_seq_one_letter_code
_entity_poly.pdbx_strand_id
1 'polypeptide(L)'
;MLAMYSGQIGSFSSRDLLLFFIMWELEFIPVYLLLSGKKRLYSATKFLLCTAGGSIFLLIGVLALEIILYFGFLIAYAVKSPMIPLHTWLPDTHGEAHYSTCMLLAGIL
;
A
#
# COMPACT_ATOMS: atom_id res chain seq x y z
N MET A 1 -5.39 -13.58 1.99
CA MET A 1 -6.42 -13.05 2.90
C MET A 1 -5.91 -12.93 4.33
N LEU A 2 -5.57 -14.02 5.03
CA LEU A 2 -5.03 -13.95 6.41
C LEU A 2 -3.80 -13.03 6.54
N ALA A 3 -2.84 -13.16 5.62
CA ALA A 3 -1.65 -12.31 5.59
C ALA A 3 -1.95 -10.80 5.42
N MET A 4 -3.05 -10.44 4.76
CA MET A 4 -3.46 -9.03 4.62
C MET A 4 -3.99 -8.50 5.94
N TYR A 5 -4.91 -9.23 6.57
CA TYR A 5 -5.47 -8.85 7.86
C TYR A 5 -4.40 -8.75 8.96
N SER A 6 -3.40 -9.64 8.94
CA SER A 6 -2.26 -9.53 9.87
C SER A 6 -1.42 -8.28 9.62
N GLY A 7 -1.23 -7.87 8.36
CA GLY A 7 -0.54 -6.63 8.01
C GLY A 7 -1.26 -5.41 8.59
N GLN A 8 -2.59 -5.34 8.43
CA GLN A 8 -3.40 -4.23 8.95
C GLN A 8 -3.33 -4.13 10.48
N ILE A 9 -3.57 -5.25 11.17
CA ILE A 9 -3.50 -5.29 12.64
C ILE A 9 -2.09 -4.94 13.11
N GLY A 10 -1.06 -5.42 12.39
CA GLY A 10 0.34 -5.09 12.64
C GLY A 10 0.62 -3.59 12.51
N SER A 11 0.09 -2.94 11.49
CA SER A 11 0.24 -1.50 11.26
C SER A 11 -0.33 -0.67 12.41
N PHE A 12 -1.51 -1.01 12.94
CA PHE A 12 -2.13 -0.32 14.08
C PHE A 12 -1.50 -0.66 15.43
N SER A 13 -0.91 -1.85 15.58
CA SER A 13 -0.26 -2.28 16.82
C SER A 13 1.22 -1.88 16.90
N SER A 14 1.78 -1.29 15.84
CA SER A 14 3.19 -0.94 15.78
C SER A 14 3.52 0.22 16.73
N ARG A 15 4.58 0.05 17.52
CA ARG A 15 5.09 1.08 18.45
C ARG A 15 6.31 1.82 17.91
N ASP A 16 6.92 1.28 16.86
CA ASP A 16 8.14 1.80 16.24
C ASP A 16 7.93 1.91 14.72
N LEU A 17 8.52 2.94 14.13
CA LEU A 17 8.38 3.24 12.69
C LEU A 17 8.93 2.13 11.78
N LEU A 18 9.97 1.43 12.21
CA LEU A 18 10.54 0.30 11.44
C LEU A 18 9.57 -0.88 11.40
N LEU A 19 8.94 -1.20 12.54
CA LEU A 19 7.94 -2.26 12.62
C LEU A 19 6.70 -1.89 11.80
N PHE A 20 6.26 -0.63 11.92
CA PHE A 20 5.20 -0.07 11.09
C PHE A 20 5.51 -0.22 9.59
N PHE A 21 6.72 0.14 9.16
CA PHE A 21 7.14 0.02 7.76
C PHE A 21 7.11 -1.43 7.26
N ILE A 22 7.59 -2.38 8.07
CA ILE A 22 7.56 -3.81 7.71
C ILE A 22 6.12 -4.30 7.56
N MET A 23 5.22 -3.93 8.48
CA MET A 23 3.81 -4.30 8.40
C MET A 23 3.11 -3.64 7.21
N TRP A 24 3.44 -2.39 6.92
CA TRP A 24 2.95 -1.62 5.78
C TRP A 24 3.34 -2.26 4.44
N GLU A 25 4.59 -2.71 4.30
CA GLU A 25 5.08 -3.43 3.11
C GLU A 25 4.47 -4.83 2.97
N LEU A 26 4.24 -5.51 4.09
CA LEU A 26 3.69 -6.86 4.10
C LEU A 26 2.30 -6.93 3.48
N GLU A 27 1.53 -5.85 3.51
CA GLU A 27 0.22 -5.76 2.86
C GLU A 27 0.30 -5.83 1.32
N PHE A 28 1.43 -5.50 0.70
CA PHE A 28 1.55 -5.48 -0.77
C PHE A 28 1.65 -6.86 -1.38
N ILE A 29 2.42 -7.76 -0.76
CA ILE A 29 2.71 -9.08 -1.31
C ILE A 29 1.41 -9.88 -1.56
N PRO A 30 0.48 -9.99 -0.59
CA PRO A 30 -0.76 -10.71 -0.80
C PRO A 30 -1.69 -10.02 -1.80
N VAL A 31 -1.77 -8.68 -1.79
CA VAL A 31 -2.63 -7.93 -2.73
C VAL A 31 -2.15 -8.12 -4.16
N TYR A 32 -0.84 -8.01 -4.39
CA TYR A 32 -0.22 -8.26 -5.69
C TYR A 32 -0.51 -9.68 -6.18
N LEU A 33 -0.33 -10.70 -5.32
CA LEU A 33 -0.63 -12.09 -5.69
C LEU A 33 -2.11 -12.31 -6.03
N LEU A 34 -3.04 -11.61 -5.34
CA LEU A 34 -4.48 -11.68 -5.62
C LEU A 34 -4.86 -10.99 -6.94
N LEU A 35 -4.10 -9.97 -7.37
CA LEU A 35 -4.32 -9.25 -8.62
C LEU A 35 -3.57 -9.89 -9.82
N SER A 36 -2.55 -10.72 -9.57
CA SER A 36 -1.65 -11.30 -10.59
C SER A 36 -2.29 -12.43 -11.42
N GLY A 37 -3.26 -12.07 -12.26
CA GLY A 37 -3.88 -12.95 -13.25
C GLY A 37 -3.44 -12.67 -14.69
N LYS A 38 -3.63 -13.63 -15.62
CA LYS A 38 -3.22 -13.53 -17.03
C LYS A 38 -3.66 -12.25 -17.76
N LYS A 39 -4.79 -11.65 -17.39
CA LYS A 39 -5.31 -10.39 -17.97
C LYS A 39 -5.19 -9.18 -17.03
N ARG A 40 -4.70 -9.39 -15.80
CA ARG A 40 -4.76 -8.43 -14.69
C ARG A 40 -3.38 -8.00 -14.17
N LEU A 41 -2.33 -8.51 -14.83
CA LEU A 41 -0.93 -8.22 -14.49
C LEU A 41 -0.64 -6.71 -14.58
N TYR A 42 -1.23 -6.01 -15.56
CA TYR A 42 -1.05 -4.57 -15.72
C TYR A 42 -1.56 -3.80 -14.48
N SER A 43 -2.79 -4.07 -14.04
CA SER A 43 -3.38 -3.43 -12.85
C SER A 43 -2.62 -3.79 -11.58
N ALA A 44 -2.24 -5.07 -11.42
CA ALA A 44 -1.41 -5.54 -10.29
C ALA A 44 -0.07 -4.79 -10.20
N THR A 45 0.59 -4.60 -11.35
CA THR A 45 1.90 -3.95 -11.44
C THR A 45 1.76 -2.46 -11.19
N LYS A 46 0.75 -1.80 -11.75
CA LYS A 46 0.47 -0.37 -11.52
C LYS A 46 0.20 -0.08 -10.05
N PHE A 47 -0.61 -0.91 -9.38
CA PHE A 47 -0.83 -0.84 -7.93
C PHE A 47 0.50 -0.91 -7.17
N LEU A 48 1.28 -1.96 -7.42
CA LEU A 48 2.55 -2.18 -6.73
C LEU A 48 3.50 -0.99 -6.93
N LEU A 49 3.65 -0.50 -8.16
CA LEU A 49 4.55 0.62 -8.45
C LEU A 49 4.11 1.92 -7.78
N CYS A 50 2.81 2.26 -7.83
CA CYS A 50 2.33 3.46 -7.16
C CYS A 50 2.59 3.38 -5.65
N THR A 51 2.18 2.29 -5.00
CA THR A 51 2.24 2.22 -3.54
C THR A 51 3.65 1.95 -3.01
N ALA A 52 4.45 1.11 -3.67
CA ALA A 52 5.87 0.93 -3.34
C ALA A 52 6.68 2.21 -3.58
N GLY A 53 6.33 3.00 -4.60
CA GLY A 53 6.91 4.32 -4.84
C GLY A 53 6.72 5.26 -3.65
N GLY A 54 5.53 5.26 -3.03
CA GLY A 54 5.26 6.00 -1.79
C GLY A 54 6.07 5.50 -0.61
N SER A 55 6.22 4.18 -0.47
CA SER A 55 6.99 3.57 0.61
C SER A 55 8.49 3.89 0.59
N ILE A 56 9.08 4.11 -0.59
CA ILE A 56 10.50 4.50 -0.70
C ILE A 56 10.75 5.84 0.03
N PHE A 57 9.82 6.79 -0.06
CA PHE A 57 9.90 8.05 0.67
C PHE A 57 9.78 7.85 2.19
N LEU A 58 8.95 6.90 2.62
CA LEU A 58 8.81 6.53 4.02
C LEU A 58 10.10 5.91 4.56
N LEU A 59 10.70 4.98 3.81
CA LEU A 59 11.96 4.32 4.18
C LEU A 59 13.11 5.34 4.33
N ILE A 60 13.22 6.28 3.40
CA ILE A 60 14.19 7.37 3.48
C ILE A 60 13.92 8.23 4.72
N GLY A 61 12.65 8.52 5.01
CA GLY A 61 12.23 9.22 6.21
C GLY A 61 12.68 8.53 7.50
N VAL A 62 12.48 7.21 7.62
CA VAL A 62 12.88 6.42 8.81
C VAL A 62 14.40 6.44 9.04
N LEU A 63 15.19 6.53 7.98
CA LEU A 63 16.66 6.54 8.05
C LEU A 63 17.27 7.95 8.16
N ALA A 64 16.50 9.02 7.92
CA ALA A 64 16.99 10.39 7.79
C ALA A 64 16.40 11.36 8.85
N LEU A 65 16.65 12.66 8.66
CA LEU A 65 16.17 13.77 9.51
C LEU A 65 14.63 13.82 9.64
N GLU A 66 14.15 14.18 10.84
CA GLU A 66 12.71 14.20 11.20
C GLU A 66 11.81 14.95 10.21
N ILE A 67 12.27 16.04 9.59
CA ILE A 67 11.47 16.81 8.63
C ILE A 67 11.13 15.96 7.38
N ILE A 68 12.10 15.21 6.87
CA ILE A 68 11.91 14.34 5.69
C ILE A 68 10.96 13.20 6.05
N LEU A 69 10.98 12.73 7.30
CA LEU A 69 10.04 11.73 7.78
C LEU A 69 8.59 12.23 7.72
N TYR A 70 8.30 13.43 8.20
CA TYR A 70 6.93 13.96 8.16
C TYR A 70 6.40 14.12 6.73
N PHE A 71 7.21 14.70 5.83
CA PHE A 71 6.83 14.84 4.43
C PHE A 71 6.75 13.49 3.70
N GLY A 72 7.69 12.58 3.95
CA GLY A 72 7.70 11.24 3.37
C GLY A 72 6.50 10.40 3.81
N PHE A 73 6.14 10.49 5.09
CA PHE A 73 4.92 9.87 5.62
C PHE A 73 3.67 10.44 4.96
N LEU A 74 3.58 11.78 4.82
CA LEU A 74 2.44 12.43 4.17
C LEU A 74 2.30 12.01 2.69
N ILE A 75 3.41 11.91 1.96
CA ILE A 75 3.40 11.45 0.56
C ILE A 75 2.99 9.98 0.47
N ALA A 76 3.57 9.11 1.30
CA ALA A 76 3.23 7.68 1.32
C ALA A 76 1.74 7.46 1.64
N TYR A 77 1.21 8.19 2.62
CA TYR A 77 -0.20 8.15 2.96
C TYR A 77 -1.09 8.77 1.88
N ALA A 78 -0.67 9.85 1.21
CA ALA A 78 -1.44 10.46 0.12
C ALA A 78 -1.60 9.50 -1.08
N VAL A 79 -0.56 8.71 -1.39
CA VAL A 79 -0.62 7.67 -2.42
C VAL A 79 -1.54 6.52 -2.00
N LYS A 80 -1.47 6.10 -0.73
CA LYS A 80 -2.29 5.01 -0.17
C LYS A 80 -3.74 5.43 0.08
N SER A 81 -4.04 6.69 0.40
CA SER A 81 -5.38 7.24 0.65
C SER A 81 -6.02 7.86 -0.62
N PRO A 82 -5.80 7.24 -1.79
CA PRO A 82 -5.86 7.81 -3.15
C PRO A 82 -6.23 9.30 -3.24
N MET A 83 -5.37 10.20 -2.76
CA MET A 83 -5.61 11.64 -2.84
C MET A 83 -5.47 12.15 -4.28
N ILE A 84 -6.19 13.20 -4.68
CA ILE A 84 -6.03 13.82 -6.00
C ILE A 84 -4.63 14.46 -6.06
N PRO A 85 -3.77 14.16 -7.07
CA PRO A 85 -4.00 13.40 -8.31
C PRO A 85 -3.61 11.90 -8.29
N LEU A 86 -3.10 11.38 -7.18
CA LEU A 86 -2.50 10.05 -6.96
C LEU A 86 -3.52 8.90 -6.82
N HIS A 87 -4.70 9.00 -7.44
CA HIS A 87 -5.77 8.00 -7.36
C HIS A 87 -5.86 7.08 -8.60
N THR A 88 -5.03 7.29 -9.61
CA THR A 88 -5.20 6.68 -10.95
C THR A 88 -5.06 5.17 -10.99
N TRP A 89 -4.47 4.54 -9.97
CA TRP A 89 -4.35 3.08 -9.86
C TRP A 89 -5.62 2.44 -9.26
N LEU A 90 -6.45 3.21 -8.55
CA LEU A 90 -7.62 2.72 -7.81
C LEU A 90 -8.76 2.22 -8.71
N PRO A 91 -9.16 2.93 -9.78
CA PRO A 91 -10.23 2.47 -10.67
C PRO A 91 -9.85 1.17 -11.39
N ASP A 92 -8.60 1.07 -11.85
CA ASP A 92 -8.09 -0.10 -12.56
C ASP A 92 -8.02 -1.34 -11.64
N THR A 93 -7.66 -1.15 -10.37
CA THR A 93 -7.61 -2.26 -9.40
C THR A 93 -8.99 -2.73 -9.01
N HIS A 94 -9.96 -1.82 -8.81
CA HIS A 94 -11.34 -2.19 -8.50
C HIS A 94 -12.08 -2.82 -9.67
N GLY A 95 -11.79 -2.39 -10.91
CA GLY A 95 -12.41 -2.94 -12.11
C GLY A 95 -11.95 -4.35 -12.44
N GLU A 96 -10.72 -4.71 -12.07
CA GLU A 96 -10.12 -6.00 -12.44
C GLU A 96 -10.09 -7.02 -11.29
N ALA A 97 -10.14 -6.60 -10.04
CA ALA A 97 -10.05 -7.49 -8.89
C ALA A 97 -11.33 -8.34 -8.68
N HIS A 98 -11.19 -9.46 -7.98
CA HIS A 98 -12.32 -10.26 -7.54
C HIS A 98 -13.09 -9.52 -6.44
N TYR A 99 -14.42 -9.70 -6.32
CA TYR A 99 -15.26 -8.99 -5.34
C TYR A 99 -14.71 -9.03 -3.91
N SER A 100 -14.21 -10.20 -3.48
CA SER A 100 -13.58 -10.39 -2.16
C SER A 100 -12.31 -9.55 -1.97
N THR A 101 -11.54 -9.35 -3.04
CA THR A 101 -10.32 -8.55 -3.03
C THR A 101 -10.65 -7.06 -3.07
N CYS A 102 -11.69 -6.64 -3.83
CA CYS A 102 -12.16 -5.24 -3.83
C CYS A 102 -12.66 -4.80 -2.46
N MET A 103 -13.47 -5.63 -1.78
CA MET A 103 -13.97 -5.32 -0.44
C MET A 103 -12.83 -5.17 0.58
N LEU A 104 -11.79 -5.98 0.46
CA LEU A 104 -10.60 -5.87 1.31
C LEU A 104 -9.77 -4.64 0.98
N LEU A 105 -9.54 -4.36 -0.31
CA LEU A 105 -8.79 -3.20 -0.75
C LEU A 105 -9.46 -1.91 -0.25
N ALA A 106 -10.79 -1.81 -0.37
CA ALA A 106 -11.56 -0.68 0.15
C ALA A 106 -11.53 -0.54 1.69
N GLY A 107 -11.31 -1.63 2.43
CA GLY A 107 -11.16 -1.61 3.90
C GLY A 107 -9.72 -1.43 4.39
N ILE A 108 -8.73 -1.51 3.49
CA ILE A 108 -7.31 -1.28 3.77
C ILE A 108 -6.91 0.18 3.53
N LEU A 109 -7.57 0.83 2.57
CA LEU A 109 -7.36 2.23 2.19
C LEU A 109 -8.11 3.17 3.14
#